data_AF-A0A954Q798-F1
#
_entry.id   AF-A0A954Q798-F1
#
_cell.length_a   1.000
_cell.length_b   1.000
_cell.length_c   1.000
_cell.angle_alpha   90.00
_cell.angle_beta   90.00
_cell.angle_gamma   90.00
#
_symmetry.space_group_name_H-M   'P 1'
#
loop_
_entity.id
_entity.type
_entity.pdbx_description
1 polymer ?
#
loop_
_entity_poly.entity_id
_entity_poly.type
_entity_poly.pdbx_seq_one_letter_code
_entity_poly.pdbx_strand_id
1 'polypeptide(L)'
;MKALLEQQTRDQSPQDLAHQAQERLRSQTLQSLRGISVVVVGRSVVLRGRVSSFYQKQIAQEIVKQLDGIESINNELEVCIVA
;
A
#
# COMPACT_ATOMS: atom_id res chain seq x y z
N MET A 1 -27.30 12.49 13.47
CA MET A 1 -25.89 12.41 13.94
C MET A 1 -25.13 11.29 13.22
N LYS A 2 -24.99 11.36 11.89
CA LYS A 2 -24.03 10.56 11.10
C LYS A 2 -23.66 11.37 9.85
N ALA A 3 -23.19 12.60 10.09
CA ALA A 3 -22.58 13.44 9.07
C ALA A 3 -21.08 13.24 9.18
N LEU A 4 -20.51 12.21 8.53
CA LEU A 4 -19.05 12.14 8.33
C LEU A 4 -18.60 11.06 7.32
N LEU A 5 -19.31 10.85 6.20
CA LEU A 5 -18.81 9.90 5.18
C LEU A 5 -18.93 10.41 3.74
N GLU A 6 -18.89 11.74 3.55
CA GLU A 6 -19.03 12.38 2.22
C GLU A 6 -17.91 13.38 1.90
N GLN A 7 -16.73 13.25 2.50
CA GLN A 7 -15.61 14.15 2.20
C GLN A 7 -14.32 13.37 1.97
N GLN A 8 -14.09 12.80 0.78
CA GLN A 8 -12.71 12.45 0.39
C GLN A 8 -12.47 12.19 -1.12
N THR A 9 -13.51 12.07 -1.95
CA THR A 9 -13.34 11.85 -3.40
C THR A 9 -13.28 13.16 -4.18
N ARG A 10 -12.23 13.98 -4.03
CA ARG A 10 -12.01 15.05 -5.03
C ARG A 10 -10.61 15.53 -5.35
N ASP A 11 -9.55 15.22 -4.59
CA ASP A 11 -8.20 15.64 -4.98
C ASP A 11 -7.10 14.82 -4.26
N GLN A 12 -7.13 13.49 -4.38
CA GLN A 12 -6.01 12.68 -3.87
C GLN A 12 -4.80 12.89 -4.79
N SER A 13 -3.91 13.77 -4.36
CA SER A 13 -2.60 13.94 -4.97
C SER A 13 -1.82 12.61 -4.90
N PRO A 14 -0.94 12.32 -5.87
CA PRO A 14 -0.14 11.10 -5.86
C PRO A 14 0.67 10.91 -4.56
N GLN A 15 1.09 12.03 -3.95
CA GLN A 15 1.82 12.05 -2.68
C GLN A 15 0.94 11.63 -1.50
N ASP A 16 -0.32 12.08 -1.44
CA ASP A 16 -1.29 11.66 -0.44
C ASP A 16 -1.60 10.17 -0.54
N LEU A 17 -1.77 9.66 -1.76
CA LEU A 17 -2.02 8.25 -1.99
C LEU A 17 -0.82 7.39 -1.54
N ALA A 18 0.40 7.83 -1.84
CA ALA A 18 1.63 7.17 -1.39
C ALA A 18 1.72 7.15 0.14
N HIS A 19 1.44 8.29 0.78
CA HIS A 19 1.47 8.40 2.24
C HIS A 19 0.43 7.48 2.90
N GLN A 20 -0.80 7.46 2.38
CA GLN A 20 -1.86 6.58 2.88
C GLN A 20 -1.51 5.10 2.73
N ALA A 21 -0.98 4.70 1.57
CA ALA A 21 -0.53 3.34 1.33
C ALA A 21 0.59 2.92 2.29
N GLN A 22 1.58 3.78 2.49
CA GLN A 22 2.68 3.52 3.41
C GLN A 22 2.18 3.40 4.86
N GLU A 23 1.27 4.28 5.29
CA GLU A 23 0.73 4.24 6.65
C GLU A 23 -0.09 2.97 6.89
N ARG A 24 -0.93 2.55 5.93
CA ARG A 24 -1.71 1.31 6.02
C ARG A 24 -0.86 0.05 6.07
N LEU A 25 0.29 0.05 5.38
CA LEU A 25 1.25 -1.05 5.45
C LEU A 25 2.00 -1.05 6.79
N ARG A 26 2.37 0.13 7.30
CA ARG A 26 3.03 0.28 8.61
C ARG A 26 2.14 -0.04 9.79
N SER A 27 0.83 0.21 9.68
CA SER A 27 -0.13 -0.10 10.72
C SER A 27 -0.37 -1.61 10.89
N GLN A 28 0.14 -2.45 9.97
CA GLN A 28 0.07 -3.89 10.12
C GLN A 28 1.07 -4.41 11.15
N THR A 29 0.65 -5.42 11.91
CA THR A 29 1.50 -6.08 12.91
C THR A 29 2.75 -6.73 12.29
N LEU A 30 2.66 -7.16 11.02
CA LEU A 30 3.72 -7.83 10.28
C LEU A 30 4.95 -6.93 10.08
N GLN A 31 6.05 -7.23 10.75
CA GLN A 31 7.31 -6.47 10.64
C GLN A 31 7.84 -6.40 9.20
N SER A 32 7.74 -7.49 8.44
CA SER A 32 8.17 -7.55 7.04
C SER A 32 7.46 -6.55 6.14
N LEU A 33 6.28 -6.04 6.52
CA LEU A 33 5.56 -5.02 5.75
C LEU A 33 6.02 -3.58 6.05
N ARG A 34 6.70 -3.35 7.17
CA ARG A 34 7.13 -1.99 7.59
C ARG A 34 8.32 -1.45 6.80
N GLY A 35 9.09 -2.34 6.18
CA GLY A 35 10.23 -2.02 5.32
C GLY A 35 9.86 -1.86 3.84
N ILE A 36 8.57 -1.97 3.50
CA ILE A 36 8.11 -1.80 2.12
C ILE A 36 8.14 -0.32 1.75
N SER A 37 8.79 -0.01 0.64
CA SER A 37 8.75 1.30 0.01
C SER A 37 7.60 1.34 -0.99
N VAL A 38 6.80 2.39 -0.92
CA VAL A 38 5.67 2.62 -1.82
C VAL A 38 5.96 3.83 -2.69
N VAL A 39 5.85 3.67 -4.00
CA VAL A 39 5.98 4.77 -4.98
C VAL A 39 4.69 4.88 -5.76
N VAL A 40 4.14 6.09 -5.88
CA VAL A 40 2.93 6.34 -6.66
C VAL A 40 3.26 7.26 -7.83
N VAL A 41 2.89 6.83 -9.04
CA VAL A 41 3.06 7.60 -10.27
C VAL A 41 1.69 7.74 -10.92
N GLY A 42 1.11 8.94 -10.84
CA GLY A 42 -0.28 9.17 -11.24
C GLY A 42 -1.24 8.34 -10.38
N ARG A 43 -1.81 7.28 -10.97
CA ARG A 43 -2.70 6.31 -10.30
C ARG A 43 -2.15 4.88 -10.25
N SER A 44 -0.87 4.72 -10.60
CA SER A 44 -0.16 3.44 -10.49
C SER A 44 0.68 3.40 -9.23
N VAL A 45 0.58 2.31 -8.47
CA VAL A 45 1.35 2.09 -7.24
C VAL A 45 2.41 1.02 -7.48
N VAL A 46 3.64 1.29 -7.05
CA VAL A 46 4.76 0.34 -7.11
C VAL A 46 5.20 0.00 -5.69
N LEU A 47 5.20 -1.30 -5.36
CA LEU A 47 5.64 -1.82 -4.07
C LEU A 47 7.02 -2.44 -4.21
N ARG A 48 7.98 -1.96 -3.42
CA ARG A 48 9.38 -2.44 -3.43
C ARG A 48 9.87 -2.78 -2.04
N GLY A 49 10.77 -3.74 -1.95
CA GLY A 49 11.35 -4.20 -0.70
C GLY A 49 11.36 -5.72 -0.60
N ARG A 50 11.68 -6.22 0.60
CA ARG A 50 11.78 -7.65 0.87
C ARG A 50 10.72 -8.08 1.86
N VAL A 51 10.10 -9.22 1.58
CA VAL A 51 9.14 -9.87 2.48
C VAL A 51 9.57 -11.31 2.74
N SER A 52 9.10 -11.89 3.85
CA SER A 52 9.51 -13.21 4.30
C SER A 52 8.68 -14.34 3.69
N SER A 53 7.59 -14.02 2.98
CA SER A 53 6.68 -15.01 2.38
C SER A 53 5.88 -14.43 1.23
N PHE A 54 5.49 -15.29 0.27
CA PHE A 54 4.50 -14.96 -0.76
C PHE A 54 3.16 -14.50 -0.17
N TYR A 55 2.78 -15.02 0.99
CA TYR A 55 1.57 -14.57 1.68
C TYR A 55 1.67 -13.08 2.05
N GLN A 56 2.80 -12.66 2.61
CA GLN A 56 3.03 -11.24 2.93
C GLN A 56 3.07 -10.38 1.66
N LYS A 57 3.66 -10.89 0.56
CA LYS A 57 3.64 -10.22 -0.75
C LYS A 57 2.20 -9.97 -1.23
N GLN A 58 1.31 -10.95 -1.09
CA GLN A 58 -0.10 -10.80 -1.45
C GLN A 58 -0.85 -9.85 -0.52
N ILE A 59 -0.65 -9.96 0.80
CA ILE A 59 -1.28 -9.07 1.77
C ILE A 59 -0.89 -7.60 1.51
N ALA A 60 0.38 -7.32 1.20
CA ALA A 60 0.83 -5.97 0.86
C ALA A 60 0.06 -5.39 -0.34
N GLN A 61 -0.16 -6.20 -1.37
CA GLN A 61 -0.91 -5.80 -2.55
C GLN A 61 -2.39 -5.58 -2.25
N GLU A 62 -3.03 -6.46 -1.48
CA GLU A 62 -4.44 -6.31 -1.13
C GLU A 62 -4.70 -5.10 -0.23
N ILE A 63 -3.79 -4.78 0.70
CA ILE A 63 -3.88 -3.56 1.52
C ILE A 63 -3.89 -2.32 0.63
N VAL A 64 -3.00 -2.29 -0.35
CA VAL A 64 -2.87 -1.16 -1.28
C VAL A 64 -4.11 -1.09 -2.16
N LYS A 65 -4.59 -2.23 -2.68
CA LYS A 65 -5.80 -2.32 -3.52
C LYS A 65 -7.08 -1.81 -2.86
N GLN A 66 -7.15 -1.80 -1.53
CA GLN A 66 -8.28 -1.23 -0.80
C GLN A 66 -8.32 0.30 -0.80
N LEU A 67 -7.29 0.97 -1.30
CA LEU A 67 -7.28 2.42 -1.43
C LEU A 67 -8.03 2.85 -2.68
N ASP A 68 -8.89 3.84 -2.52
CA ASP A 68 -9.60 4.47 -3.63
C ASP A 68 -8.63 5.19 -4.57
N GLY A 69 -8.95 5.18 -5.87
CA GLY A 69 -8.20 5.91 -6.90
C GLY A 69 -6.98 5.19 -7.49
N ILE A 70 -6.71 3.94 -7.09
CA ILE A 70 -5.66 3.12 -7.69
C ILE A 70 -6.19 2.45 -8.96
N GLU A 71 -5.50 2.67 -10.08
CA GLU A 71 -5.79 2.00 -11.36
C GLU A 71 -4.93 0.75 -11.56
N SER A 72 -3.71 0.73 -11.02
CA SER A 72 -2.78 -0.38 -11.21
C SER A 72 -1.80 -0.54 -10.05
N ILE A 73 -1.43 -1.77 -9.76
CA ILE A 73 -0.48 -2.11 -8.69
C ILE A 73 0.62 -2.99 -9.27
N ASN A 74 1.84 -2.50 -9.23
CA ASN A 74 3.04 -3.22 -9.62
C ASN A 74 3.77 -3.72 -8.38
N ASN A 75 3.68 -5.03 -8.13
CA ASN A 75 4.21 -5.65 -6.92
C ASN A 75 5.61 -6.25 -7.16
N GLU A 76 6.62 -5.41 -7.00
CA GLU A 76 8.05 -5.73 -7.13
C GLU A 76 8.67 -6.22 -5.80
N LEU A 77 7.87 -6.68 -4.84
CA LEU A 77 8.39 -7.23 -3.59
C LEU A 77 9.16 -8.52 -3.83
N GLU A 78 10.37 -8.60 -3.31
CA GLU A 78 11.18 -9.82 -3.36
C GLU A 78 10.88 -10.68 -2.13
N VAL A 79 10.60 -11.96 -2.36
CA VAL A 79 10.42 -12.92 -1.26
C VAL A 79 11.79 -13.44 -0.86
N CYS A 80 12.31 -12.94 0.25
CA CYS A 80 13.55 -13.41 0.85
C CYS A 80 13.21 -14.23 2.09
N ILE A 81 13.31 -15.55 1.96
CA ILE A 81 13.23 -16.45 3.11
C ILE A 81 14.52 -16.26 3.90
N VAL A 82 14.42 -15.55 5.03
CA VAL A 82 15.51 -15.48 6.00
C VAL A 82 15.39 -16.71 6.90
N ALA A 83 16.42 -17.55 6.86
CA ALA A 83 16.54 -18.76 7.68
C ALA A 83 16.98 -18.41 9.10
#